data_AF-A0A6V7KLE4-F1
#
_entry.id   AF-A0A6V7KLE4-F1
#
_cell.length_a   1.000
_cell.length_b   1.000
_cell.length_c   1.000
_cell.angle_alpha   90.00
_cell.angle_beta   90.00
_cell.angle_gamma   90.00
#
_symmetry.space_group_name_H-M   'P 1'
#
loop_
_entity.id
_entity.type
_entity.pdbx_description
1 polymer ?
#
loop_
_entity_poly.entity_id
_entity_poly.type
_entity_poly.pdbx_seq_one_letter_code
_entity_poly.pdbx_strand_id
1 'polypeptide(L)'
;LQKAVGPEITKTDLVPAFQVLLKDTEAEVRAAAADKVRDFCQNLDQFSQENIIMTNILPYVKELVADPNQHVKSALASVIMGLSPILGKH
;
A
#
# COMPACT_ATOMS: atom_id res chain seq x y z
N LEU A 1 3.34 12.13 -6.93
CA LEU A 1 2.98 12.95 -5.74
C LEU A 1 4.03 12.87 -4.65
N GLN A 2 4.43 11.68 -4.17
CA GLN A 2 5.44 11.52 -3.10
C GLN A 2 6.75 12.29 -3.37
N LYS A 3 7.28 12.22 -4.60
CA LYS A 3 8.46 12.99 -5.03
C LYS A 3 8.28 14.51 -5.03
N ALA A 4 7.06 15.00 -5.20
CA ALA A 4 6.76 16.43 -5.28
C ALA A 4 6.49 17.06 -3.91
N VAL A 5 5.91 16.30 -2.98
CA VAL A 5 5.57 16.77 -1.63
C VAL A 5 6.65 16.47 -0.59
N GLY A 6 7.60 15.59 -0.92
CA GLY A 6 8.70 15.21 -0.03
C GLY A 6 8.33 14.14 1.00
N PRO A 7 9.33 13.63 1.75
CA PRO A 7 9.17 12.49 2.65
C PRO A 7 8.29 12.78 3.87
N GLU A 8 8.35 14.01 4.41
CA GLU A 8 7.56 14.39 5.59
C GLU A 8 6.06 14.38 5.27
N ILE A 9 5.62 15.14 4.27
CA ILE A 9 4.22 15.19 3.83
C ILE A 9 3.75 13.82 3.35
N THR A 10 4.63 13.05 2.69
CA THR A 10 4.29 11.67 2.32
C THR A 10 3.92 10.84 3.55
N LYS A 11 4.69 10.95 4.63
CA LYS A 11 4.47 10.19 5.85
C LYS A 11 3.27 10.71 6.65
N THR A 12 3.09 12.03 6.75
CA THR A 12 2.05 12.64 7.60
C THR A 12 0.68 12.68 6.94
N ASP A 13 0.62 12.77 5.61
CA ASP A 13 -0.63 13.01 4.89
C ASP A 13 -0.93 11.89 3.87
N LEU A 14 0.05 11.53 3.02
CA LEU A 14 -0.22 10.56 1.96
C LEU A 14 -0.37 9.13 2.48
N VAL A 15 0.41 8.72 3.48
CA VAL A 15 0.30 7.38 4.08
C VAL A 15 -1.08 7.20 4.73
N PRO A 16 -1.56 8.10 5.61
CA PRO A 16 -2.92 8.00 6.16
C PRO A 16 -4.01 8.04 5.09
N ALA A 17 -3.89 8.92 4.08
CA ALA A 17 -4.85 8.96 2.98
C ALA A 17 -4.91 7.64 2.21
N PHE A 18 -3.76 7.01 1.97
CA PHE A 18 -3.70 5.71 1.30
C PHE A 18 -4.29 4.59 2.17
N GLN A 19 -4.10 4.62 3.48
CA GLN A 19 -4.75 3.69 4.42
C GLN A 19 -6.27 3.78 4.36
N VAL A 20 -6.83 5.00 4.26
CA VAL A 20 -8.27 5.20 4.11
C VAL A 20 -8.77 4.57 2.81
N LEU A 21 -8.07 4.76 1.69
CA LEU A 21 -8.43 4.15 0.40
C LEU A 21 -8.41 2.61 0.45
N LEU A 22 -7.48 2.01 1.20
CA LEU A 22 -7.43 0.56 1.38
C LEU A 22 -8.60 0.02 2.24
N LYS A 23 -9.27 0.89 3.02
CA LYS A 23 -10.45 0.56 3.84
C LYS A 23 -11.73 1.19 3.33
N ASP A 24 -11.74 1.68 2.09
CA ASP A 24 -12.90 2.33 1.52
C ASP A 24 -14.12 1.38 1.50
N THR A 25 -15.32 1.93 1.63
CA THR A 25 -16.55 1.13 1.60
C THR A 25 -16.78 0.49 0.23
N GLU A 26 -16.34 1.16 -0.83
CA GLU A 26 -16.51 0.72 -2.21
C GLU A 26 -15.42 -0.28 -2.61
N ALA A 27 -15.84 -1.46 -3.07
CA ALA A 27 -14.90 -2.50 -3.47
C ALA A 27 -14.02 -2.09 -4.66
N GLU A 28 -14.53 -1.25 -5.57
CA GLU A 28 -13.76 -0.72 -6.70
C GLU A 28 -12.62 0.19 -6.23
N VAL A 29 -12.85 1.00 -5.20
CA VAL A 29 -11.84 1.87 -4.62
C VAL A 29 -10.77 1.03 -3.91
N ARG A 30 -11.17 0.02 -3.13
CA ARG A 30 -10.22 -0.90 -2.49
C ARG A 30 -9.39 -1.67 -3.50
N ALA A 31 -9.99 -2.15 -4.60
CA ALA A 31 -9.27 -2.86 -5.67
C ALA A 31 -8.26 -1.93 -6.35
N ALA A 32 -8.67 -0.71 -6.71
CA ALA A 32 -7.77 0.28 -7.30
C ALA A 32 -6.62 0.66 -6.35
N ALA A 33 -6.90 0.79 -5.05
CA ALA A 33 -5.87 1.05 -4.04
C ALA A 33 -4.91 -0.14 -3.92
N ALA A 34 -5.44 -1.38 -3.86
CA ALA A 34 -4.64 -2.61 -3.81
C ALA A 34 -3.67 -2.71 -4.99
N ASP A 35 -4.13 -2.46 -6.22
CA ASP A 35 -3.29 -2.47 -7.43
C ASP A 35 -2.15 -1.44 -7.39
N LYS A 36 -2.30 -0.37 -6.60
CA LYS A 36 -1.30 0.70 -6.45
C LYS A 36 -0.39 0.55 -5.24
N VAL A 37 -0.61 -0.43 -4.38
CA VAL A 37 0.19 -0.66 -3.16
C VAL A 37 1.68 -0.79 -3.49
N ARG A 38 2.03 -1.61 -4.49
CA ARG A 38 3.43 -1.80 -4.88
C ARG A 38 4.09 -0.48 -5.28
N ASP A 39 3.45 0.26 -6.17
CA ASP A 39 4.00 1.51 -6.70
C ASP A 39 4.10 2.58 -5.61
N PHE A 40 3.11 2.66 -4.71
CA PHE A 40 3.15 3.54 -3.56
C PHE A 40 4.34 3.21 -2.65
N CYS A 41 4.51 1.93 -2.31
CA CYS A 41 5.62 1.44 -1.48
C CYS A 41 6.98 1.74 -2.11
N GLN A 42 7.15 1.52 -3.42
CA GLN A 42 8.41 1.77 -4.15
C GLN A 42 8.84 3.23 -4.16
N ASN A 43 7.90 4.16 -4.05
CA ASN A 43 8.16 5.60 -4.09
C ASN A 43 8.28 6.24 -2.70
N LEU A 44 8.25 5.43 -1.63
CA LEU A 44 8.57 5.89 -0.28
C LEU A 44 10.07 6.19 -0.15
N ASP A 45 10.39 7.09 0.78
CA ASP A 45 11.77 7.41 1.14
C ASP A 45 12.48 6.17 1.73
N GLN A 46 13.70 5.92 1.25
CA GLN A 46 14.41 4.67 1.53
C GLN A 46 14.75 4.46 3.02
N PHE A 47 14.93 5.54 3.80
CA PHE A 47 15.23 5.44 5.23
C PHE A 47 14.01 4.99 6.05
N SER A 48 12.81 5.37 5.61
CA SER A 48 11.56 5.07 6.33
C SER A 48 10.67 4.03 5.62
N GLN A 49 11.03 3.61 4.41
CA GLN A 49 10.25 2.74 3.54
C GLN A 49 9.85 1.44 4.24
N GLU A 50 10.81 0.67 4.74
CA GLU A 50 10.53 -0.61 5.41
C GLU A 50 9.60 -0.42 6.61
N ASN A 51 9.92 0.56 7.47
CA ASN A 51 9.12 0.85 8.65
C ASN A 51 7.68 1.22 8.29
N ILE A 52 7.48 2.10 7.32
CA ILE A 52 6.15 2.51 6.85
C ILE A 52 5.40 1.31 6.26
N ILE A 53 6.05 0.49 5.43
CA ILE A 53 5.39 -0.68 4.84
C ILE A 53 4.95 -1.65 5.95
N MET A 54 5.85 -2.00 6.86
CA MET A 54 5.58 -3.00 7.91
C MET A 54 4.53 -2.53 8.92
N THR A 55 4.53 -1.25 9.28
CA THR A 55 3.63 -0.70 10.32
C THR A 55 2.31 -0.18 9.75
N ASN A 56 2.33 0.45 8.57
CA ASN A 56 1.20 1.21 8.06
C ASN A 56 0.50 0.55 6.87
N ILE A 57 1.18 -0.30 6.09
CA ILE A 57 0.61 -0.88 4.87
C ILE A 57 0.31 -2.37 5.03
N LEU A 58 1.24 -3.13 5.61
CA LEU A 58 1.14 -4.58 5.75
C LEU A 58 -0.11 -5.04 6.53
N PRO A 59 -0.57 -4.36 7.61
CA PRO A 59 -1.82 -4.74 8.27
C PRO A 59 -3.03 -4.70 7.33
N TYR A 60 -3.11 -3.67 6.48
CA TYR A 60 -4.20 -3.48 5.52
C TYR A 60 -4.14 -4.49 4.38
N VAL A 61 -2.93 -4.81 3.90
CA VAL A 61 -2.73 -5.89 2.93
C VAL A 61 -3.24 -7.22 3.49
N LYS A 62 -2.95 -7.54 4.76
CA LYS A 62 -3.47 -8.77 5.40
C LYS A 62 -4.98 -8.78 5.48
N GLU A 63 -5.62 -7.65 5.80
CA GLU A 63 -7.07 -7.53 5.81
C GLU A 63 -7.67 -7.75 4.42
N LEU A 64 -7.07 -7.19 3.36
CA LEU A 64 -7.53 -7.34 1.98
C LEU A 64 -7.45 -8.77 1.43
N VAL A 65 -6.58 -9.64 1.99
CA VAL A 65 -6.56 -11.07 1.64
C VAL A 65 -7.91 -11.73 1.99
N ALA A 66 -8.55 -11.27 3.06
CA ALA A 66 -9.85 -11.74 3.51
C ALA A 66 -11.02 -10.90 2.96
N ASP A 67 -10.79 -10.04 1.95
CA ASP A 67 -11.85 -9.21 1.39
C ASP A 67 -12.98 -10.10 0.78
N PRO A 68 -14.25 -9.77 1.05
CA PRO A 68 -15.37 -10.52 0.48
C PRO A 68 -15.43 -10.41 -1.05
N ASN A 69 -14.92 -9.33 -1.63
CA ASN A 69 -14.95 -9.09 -3.06
C ASN A 69 -13.80 -9.83 -3.79
N GLN A 70 -14.14 -10.57 -4.84
CA GLN A 70 -13.16 -11.35 -5.59
C GLN A 70 -12.19 -10.48 -6.40
N HIS A 71 -12.64 -9.34 -6.94
CA HIS A 71 -11.80 -8.42 -7.70
C HIS A 71 -10.73 -7.80 -6.82
N VAL A 72 -11.06 -7.46 -5.56
CA VAL A 72 -10.09 -6.94 -4.59
C VAL A 72 -9.00 -7.99 -4.30
N LYS A 73 -9.38 -9.26 -4.13
CA LYS A 73 -8.43 -10.35 -3.91
C LYS A 73 -7.54 -10.59 -5.14
N SER A 74 -8.09 -10.54 -6.34
CA SER A 74 -7.32 -10.66 -7.59
C SER A 74 -6.32 -9.52 -7.76
N ALA A 75 -6.75 -8.28 -7.50
CA ALA A 75 -5.90 -7.09 -7.48
C ALA A 75 -4.74 -7.27 -6.51
N LEU A 76 -5.04 -7.67 -5.27
CA LEU A 76 -4.04 -7.91 -4.25
C LEU A 76 -3.05 -9.04 -4.61
N ALA A 77 -3.54 -10.15 -5.18
CA ALA A 77 -2.70 -11.27 -5.59
C ALA A 77 -1.63 -10.84 -6.62
N SER A 78 -1.96 -9.87 -7.48
CA SER A 78 -1.02 -9.34 -8.48
C SER A 78 0.13 -8.53 -7.86
N VAL A 79 -0.11 -7.89 -6.72
CA VAL A 79 0.87 -6.98 -6.08
C VAL A 79 1.64 -7.60 -4.92
N ILE A 80 1.09 -8.62 -4.24
CA ILE A 80 1.68 -9.15 -3.00
C ILE A 80 3.08 -9.75 -3.23
N MET A 81 3.29 -10.39 -4.38
CA MET A 81 4.62 -10.89 -4.78
C MET A 81 5.60 -9.75 -5.05
N GLY A 82 5.09 -8.60 -5.53
CA GLY A 82 5.89 -7.42 -5.82
C GLY A 82 6.42 -6.69 -4.58
N LEU A 83 5.89 -6.98 -3.39
CA LEU A 83 6.38 -6.43 -2.11
C LEU A 83 7.61 -7.17 -1.59
N SER A 84 7.78 -8.45 -1.93
CA SER A 84 8.93 -9.27 -1.51
C SER A 84 10.29 -8.63 -1.85
N PRO A 85 10.57 -8.16 -3.08
CA PRO A 85 11.85 -7.53 -3.40
C PRO A 85 12.05 -6.13 -2.78
N ILE A 86 11.00 -5.52 -2.22
CA ILE A 86 11.09 -4.21 -1.55
C ILE A 86 11.51 -4.41 -0.09
N LEU A 87 10.97 -5.44 0.57
CA LEU A 87 11.25 -5.76 1.97
C LEU A 87 12.45 -6.70 2.15
N GLY A 88 12.78 -7.50 1.14
CA GLY A 88 13.80 -8.55 1.19
C GLY A 88 15.17 -8.15 0.65
N LYS A 89 15.45 -6.86 0.40
CA LYS A 89 16.79 -6.40 0.02
C LYS A 89 17.72 -6.32 1.25
N HIS A 90 17.98 -7.45 1.86
CA HIS A 90 19.06 -7.67 2.82
C HIS A 90 19.73 -9.02 2.55
#